data_AF-A0A954RM60-F1
#
_entry.id   AF-A0A954RM60-F1
#
_cell.length_a   1.000
_cell.length_b   1.000
_cell.length_c   1.000
_cell.angle_alpha   90.00
_cell.angle_beta   90.00
_cell.angle_gamma   90.00
#
_symmetry.space_group_name_H-M   'P 1'
#
loop_
_entity.id
_entity.type
_entity.pdbx_description
1 polymer ?
#
loop_
_entity_poly.entity_id
_entity_poly.type
_entity_poly.pdbx_seq_one_letter_code
_entity_poly.pdbx_strand_id
1 'polypeptide(L)'
;MTPPNCSSPEFLTAVIIDETHVRIIDSLEQSDAITLQHCVWEDPASWNDIGLVWPRYVIDDDGAQTLDSLPFRLTPLTDAVHDLHAAVNWLAIDLVEKRVFTSWSYSDDDESAVETRENLHGRAPWWEIHLKASPRDLLSQRELAPQTPEPHRDILWGPPFVRYVADQLLAAYLRMRLQHGPERSKQIYYEKIGIHRDWLMTPRDDLHGKTPREILHAGKDWHMTLVDRQYYLGYGDEFPLPDEFSTLPQSPIGYREFIMYFDGCRELLDWGWQWLDDNAEVAQLTNAADLLGEELSNFLTSWLARPLDGLDWLSAAKVIECDFRRVPVLRHGGHQPIDPDCPICEMLAANHREPTRIDFDGHQLELDDEFAFSTTSDREEWNLEHGNWDDFEDDDDDDLSDDDNDDFTDEDDEQLENEPSLLERMCANLVRDVTGRLDPSVWSMSYVTDDPLPGDPHGHMRLAFRVAELVSALKSNQTSSSDVEDLMQAFRVYRQATAQGESLTMSVRRFQ
;
A
#
# COMPACT_ATOMS: atom_id res chain seq x y z
N MET A 1 12.35 -8.15 -46.94
CA MET A 1 10.94 -7.80 -47.16
C MET A 1 10.36 -7.56 -45.79
N THR A 2 10.25 -6.29 -45.40
CA THR A 2 9.48 -5.88 -44.23
C THR A 2 8.02 -6.26 -44.48
N PRO A 3 7.31 -6.87 -43.51
CA PRO A 3 5.88 -7.08 -43.67
C PRO A 3 5.21 -5.73 -43.93
N PRO A 4 4.17 -5.67 -44.78
CA PRO A 4 3.41 -4.45 -44.97
C PRO A 4 2.90 -4.00 -43.60
N ASN A 5 3.13 -2.73 -43.23
CA ASN A 5 2.51 -2.10 -42.07
C ASN A 5 1.00 -2.37 -42.12
N CYS A 6 0.54 -3.34 -41.35
CA CYS A 6 -0.88 -3.52 -41.12
C CYS A 6 -1.26 -2.38 -40.18
N SER A 7 -1.88 -1.33 -40.74
CA SER A 7 -2.60 -0.37 -39.92
C SER A 7 -3.55 -1.16 -39.03
N SER A 8 -3.36 -1.05 -37.71
CA SER A 8 -4.25 -1.67 -36.75
C SER A 8 -5.69 -1.31 -37.11
N PRO A 9 -6.60 -2.30 -37.13
CA PRO A 9 -7.99 -2.06 -37.48
C PRO A 9 -8.58 -1.05 -36.48
N GLU A 10 -9.02 0.10 -36.99
CA GLU A 10 -9.51 1.23 -36.18
C GLU A 10 -10.76 0.89 -35.35
N PHE A 11 -11.51 -0.16 -35.73
CA PHE A 11 -12.77 -0.54 -35.10
C PHE A 11 -12.85 -2.04 -34.84
N LEU A 12 -13.57 -2.41 -33.78
CA LEU A 12 -13.90 -3.79 -33.43
C LEU A 12 -15.38 -3.97 -33.11
N THR A 13 -15.88 -5.20 -33.24
CA THR A 13 -17.24 -5.53 -32.83
C THR A 13 -17.24 -5.96 -31.36
N ALA A 14 -18.09 -5.36 -30.53
CA ALA A 14 -18.20 -5.73 -29.12
C ALA A 14 -19.57 -6.35 -28.78
N VAL A 15 -19.57 -7.36 -27.93
CA VAL A 15 -20.80 -7.96 -27.37
C VAL A 15 -20.77 -7.89 -25.86
N ILE A 16 -21.83 -7.39 -25.25
CA ILE A 16 -21.98 -7.32 -23.79
C ILE A 16 -23.24 -8.06 -23.38
N ILE A 17 -23.07 -9.05 -22.50
CA ILE A 17 -24.12 -9.92 -21.99
C ILE A 17 -24.34 -9.55 -20.52
N ASP A 18 -25.56 -9.15 -20.17
CA ASP A 18 -26.01 -9.02 -18.79
C ASP A 18 -27.25 -9.90 -18.54
N GLU A 19 -27.81 -9.87 -17.34
CA GLU A 19 -28.98 -10.70 -16.97
C GLU A 19 -30.21 -10.44 -17.85
N THR A 20 -30.31 -9.25 -18.44
CA THR A 20 -31.52 -8.76 -19.09
C THR A 20 -31.43 -8.75 -20.61
N HIS A 21 -30.25 -8.46 -21.15
CA HIS A 21 -30.07 -8.20 -22.57
C HIS A 21 -28.68 -8.60 -23.07
N VAL A 22 -28.61 -8.90 -24.37
CA VAL A 22 -27.34 -8.94 -25.12
C VAL A 22 -27.28 -7.69 -26.00
N ARG A 23 -26.24 -6.89 -25.78
CA ARG A 23 -25.92 -5.69 -26.55
C ARG A 23 -24.81 -6.01 -27.52
N ILE A 24 -24.95 -5.59 -28.77
CA ILE A 24 -23.88 -5.63 -29.76
C ILE A 24 -23.58 -4.23 -30.25
N ILE A 25 -22.30 -3.91 -30.32
CA ILE A 25 -21.74 -2.68 -30.89
C ILE A 25 -20.99 -3.11 -32.14
N ASP A 26 -21.56 -2.81 -33.32
CA ASP A 26 -21.03 -3.30 -34.59
C ASP A 26 -19.67 -2.66 -34.95
N SER A 27 -19.42 -1.44 -34.45
CA SER A 27 -18.21 -0.65 -34.67
C SER A 27 -17.86 0.12 -33.39
N LEU A 28 -16.93 -0.41 -32.60
CA LEU A 28 -16.42 0.18 -31.37
C LEU A 28 -14.99 0.67 -31.59
N GLU A 29 -14.71 1.91 -31.20
CA GLU A 29 -13.36 2.47 -31.23
C GLU A 29 -12.45 1.77 -30.22
N GLN A 30 -11.14 1.75 -30.51
CA GLN A 30 -10.17 1.07 -29.66
C GLN A 30 -10.10 1.68 -28.25
N SER A 31 -10.18 3.01 -28.13
CA SER A 31 -10.23 3.72 -26.84
C SER A 31 -11.43 3.28 -25.99
N ASP A 32 -12.62 3.25 -26.57
CA ASP A 32 -13.85 2.80 -25.89
C ASP A 32 -13.80 1.32 -25.51
N ALA A 33 -13.15 0.48 -26.32
CA ALA A 33 -12.94 -0.93 -26.00
C ALA A 33 -12.00 -1.11 -24.79
N ILE A 34 -10.95 -0.29 -24.68
CA ILE A 34 -10.06 -0.25 -23.51
C ILE A 34 -10.85 0.22 -22.29
N THR A 35 -11.64 1.29 -22.41
CA THR A 35 -12.53 1.77 -21.34
C THR A 35 -13.47 0.68 -20.84
N LEU A 36 -14.14 -0.05 -21.75
CA LEU A 36 -15.00 -1.19 -21.38
C LEU A 36 -14.24 -2.28 -20.61
N GLN A 37 -13.01 -2.60 -21.02
CA GLN A 37 -12.17 -3.57 -20.32
C GLN A 37 -11.75 -3.08 -18.93
N HIS A 38 -11.44 -1.79 -18.78
CA HIS A 38 -11.11 -1.21 -17.49
C HIS A 38 -12.32 -1.21 -16.56
N CYS A 39 -13.53 -0.94 -17.07
CA CYS A 39 -14.76 -1.06 -16.29
C CYS A 39 -14.97 -2.48 -15.74
N VAL A 40 -14.53 -3.53 -16.45
CA VAL A 40 -14.61 -4.91 -15.94
C VAL A 40 -13.77 -5.12 -14.68
N TRP A 41 -12.70 -4.36 -14.49
CA TRP A 41 -11.87 -4.46 -13.29
C TRP A 41 -12.63 -4.12 -12.02
N GLU A 42 -13.67 -3.29 -12.11
CA GLU A 42 -14.54 -2.93 -10.99
C GLU A 42 -15.55 -4.04 -10.63
N ASP A 43 -15.47 -5.22 -11.26
CA ASP A 43 -16.41 -6.32 -11.07
C ASP A 43 -17.90 -5.92 -11.25
N PRO A 44 -18.28 -5.27 -12.37
CA PRO A 44 -19.67 -4.91 -12.63
C PRO A 44 -20.54 -6.17 -12.78
N ALA A 45 -21.78 -6.14 -12.26
CA ALA A 45 -22.75 -7.22 -12.45
C ALA A 45 -23.69 -6.94 -13.64
N SER A 46 -23.79 -5.69 -14.07
CA SER A 46 -24.76 -5.23 -15.07
C SER A 46 -24.21 -4.13 -15.98
N TRP A 47 -24.91 -3.89 -17.10
CA TRP A 47 -24.62 -2.75 -17.97
C TRP A 47 -24.73 -1.40 -17.23
N ASN A 48 -25.64 -1.30 -16.26
CA ASN A 48 -25.79 -0.11 -15.45
C ASN A 48 -24.55 0.14 -14.59
N ASP A 49 -23.98 -0.91 -14.00
CA ASP A 49 -22.74 -0.81 -13.21
C ASP A 49 -21.58 -0.29 -14.07
N ILE A 50 -21.44 -0.79 -15.31
CA ILE A 50 -20.45 -0.24 -16.27
C ILE A 50 -20.67 1.26 -16.44
N GLY A 51 -21.92 1.71 -16.56
CA GLY A 51 -22.24 3.14 -16.74
C GLY A 51 -21.84 3.99 -15.54
N LEU A 52 -21.94 3.45 -14.33
CA LEU A 52 -21.53 4.13 -13.09
C LEU A 52 -20.02 4.33 -12.99
N VAL A 53 -19.23 3.39 -13.50
CA VAL A 53 -17.76 3.46 -13.47
C VAL A 53 -17.13 3.96 -14.78
N TRP A 54 -17.91 4.10 -15.84
CA TRP A 54 -17.45 4.59 -17.14
C TRP A 54 -16.62 5.88 -17.05
N PRO A 55 -17.07 6.95 -16.35
CA PRO A 55 -16.34 8.21 -16.30
C PRO A 55 -14.94 8.09 -15.68
N ARG A 56 -14.68 7.02 -14.92
CA ARG A 56 -13.37 6.77 -14.31
C ARG A 56 -12.32 6.37 -15.32
N TYR A 57 -12.72 5.83 -16.47
CA TYR A 57 -11.81 5.16 -17.39
C TYR A 57 -11.80 5.77 -18.79
N VAL A 58 -12.52 6.88 -19.00
CA VAL A 58 -12.44 7.66 -20.25
C VAL A 58 -11.05 8.31 -20.29
N ILE A 59 -10.20 7.83 -21.19
CA ILE A 59 -8.81 8.31 -21.34
C ILE A 59 -8.71 9.43 -22.40
N ASP A 60 -9.59 9.41 -23.40
CA ASP A 60 -9.50 10.28 -24.58
C ASP A 60 -10.76 11.16 -24.73
N ASP A 61 -10.56 12.41 -25.12
CA ASP A 61 -11.62 13.36 -25.49
C ASP A 61 -12.35 12.91 -26.76
N ASP A 62 -11.68 12.15 -27.63
CA ASP A 62 -12.24 11.66 -28.89
C ASP A 62 -13.19 10.46 -28.69
N GLY A 63 -13.08 9.74 -27.57
CA GLY A 63 -13.91 8.58 -27.24
C GLY A 63 -15.32 8.92 -26.73
N ALA A 64 -16.12 7.89 -26.49
CA ALA A 64 -17.45 8.01 -25.91
C ALA A 64 -17.37 8.55 -24.47
N GLN A 65 -17.82 9.79 -24.29
CA GLN A 65 -17.81 10.46 -22.99
C GLN A 65 -18.81 9.85 -21.99
N THR A 66 -19.82 9.13 -22.49
CA THR A 66 -20.77 8.39 -21.67
C THR A 66 -21.06 7.03 -22.30
N LEU A 67 -21.36 6.03 -21.46
CA LEU A 67 -21.70 4.69 -21.94
C LEU A 67 -22.89 4.70 -22.92
N ASP A 68 -23.88 5.57 -22.69
CA ASP A 68 -25.08 5.69 -23.53
C ASP A 68 -24.81 6.27 -24.93
N SER A 69 -23.63 6.87 -25.15
CA SER A 69 -23.21 7.37 -26.46
C SER A 69 -22.69 6.27 -27.39
N LEU A 70 -22.44 5.07 -26.85
CA LEU A 70 -22.03 3.92 -27.66
C LEU A 70 -23.16 3.44 -28.59
N PRO A 71 -22.90 3.17 -29.87
CA PRO A 71 -23.92 2.78 -30.84
C PRO A 71 -24.26 1.28 -30.73
N PHE A 72 -24.96 0.88 -29.67
CA PHE A 72 -25.37 -0.51 -29.47
C PHE A 72 -26.80 -0.81 -29.95
N ARG A 73 -27.06 -2.07 -30.27
CA ARG A 73 -28.40 -2.63 -30.48
C ARG A 73 -28.63 -3.86 -29.61
N LEU A 74 -29.89 -4.11 -29.25
CA LEU A 74 -30.29 -5.31 -28.52
C LEU A 74 -30.53 -6.46 -29.50
N THR A 75 -30.04 -7.64 -29.18
CA THR A 75 -30.13 -8.82 -30.05
C THR A 75 -30.20 -10.11 -29.22
N PRO A 76 -30.71 -11.24 -29.74
CA PRO A 76 -30.52 -12.54 -29.11
C PRO A 76 -29.05 -12.97 -29.11
N LEU A 77 -28.62 -13.72 -28.10
CA LEU A 77 -27.24 -14.22 -28.00
C LEU A 77 -26.79 -15.02 -29.24
N THR A 78 -27.69 -15.83 -29.81
CA THR A 78 -27.39 -16.61 -31.01
C THR A 78 -27.05 -15.75 -32.21
N ASP A 79 -27.69 -14.59 -32.32
CA ASP A 79 -27.52 -13.66 -33.44
C ASP A 79 -26.24 -12.84 -33.21
N ALA A 80 -25.97 -12.41 -31.97
CA ALA A 80 -24.68 -11.78 -31.61
C ALA A 80 -23.48 -12.69 -31.94
N VAL A 81 -23.57 -13.99 -31.60
CA VAL A 81 -22.52 -14.97 -31.92
C VAL A 81 -22.34 -15.14 -33.44
N HIS A 82 -23.43 -15.05 -34.21
CA HIS A 82 -23.34 -15.05 -35.68
C HIS A 82 -22.61 -13.81 -36.21
N ASP A 83 -22.91 -12.63 -35.66
CA ASP A 83 -22.27 -11.38 -36.04
C ASP A 83 -20.77 -11.39 -35.68
N LEU A 84 -20.41 -11.90 -34.49
CA LEU A 84 -19.01 -12.07 -34.08
C LEU A 84 -18.22 -13.02 -35.00
N HIS A 85 -18.87 -14.02 -35.61
CA HIS A 85 -18.23 -14.89 -36.59
C HIS A 85 -17.85 -14.16 -37.89
N ALA A 86 -18.55 -13.08 -38.23
CA ALA A 86 -18.26 -12.26 -39.40
C ALA A 86 -17.21 -11.17 -39.10
N ALA A 87 -17.04 -10.81 -37.83
CA ALA A 87 -16.06 -9.82 -37.38
C ALA A 87 -14.63 -10.39 -37.35
N VAL A 88 -13.66 -9.59 -37.78
CA VAL A 88 -12.23 -9.94 -37.70
C VAL A 88 -11.74 -9.74 -36.26
N ASN A 89 -11.96 -8.54 -35.71
CA ASN A 89 -11.61 -8.20 -34.34
C ASN A 89 -12.89 -8.05 -33.53
N TRP A 90 -12.91 -8.70 -32.38
CA TRP A 90 -14.02 -8.57 -31.48
C TRP A 90 -13.63 -8.81 -30.02
N LEU A 91 -14.47 -8.24 -29.16
CA LEU A 91 -14.46 -8.34 -27.71
C LEU A 91 -15.84 -8.81 -27.26
N ALA A 92 -15.92 -9.76 -26.33
CA ALA A 92 -17.18 -10.08 -25.69
C ALA A 92 -17.01 -10.11 -24.16
N ILE A 93 -17.91 -9.45 -23.46
CA ILE A 93 -17.94 -9.36 -22.00
C ILE A 93 -19.25 -9.99 -21.52
N ASP A 94 -19.12 -11.06 -20.75
CA ASP A 94 -20.23 -11.71 -20.08
C ASP A 94 -20.21 -11.34 -18.59
N LEU A 95 -21.08 -10.41 -18.22
CA LEU A 95 -21.19 -9.88 -16.85
C LEU A 95 -21.82 -10.90 -15.90
N VAL A 96 -22.63 -11.82 -16.42
CA VAL A 96 -23.33 -12.83 -15.61
C VAL A 96 -22.37 -13.93 -15.19
N GLU A 97 -21.62 -14.47 -16.15
CA GLU A 97 -20.67 -15.56 -15.90
C GLU A 97 -19.27 -15.05 -15.53
N LYS A 98 -19.06 -13.73 -15.52
CA LYS A 98 -17.79 -13.06 -15.23
C LYS A 98 -16.68 -13.53 -16.17
N ARG A 99 -16.90 -13.38 -17.48
CA ARG A 99 -15.98 -13.86 -18.53
C ARG A 99 -15.69 -12.77 -19.55
N VAL A 100 -14.44 -12.70 -20.00
CA VAL A 100 -14.03 -11.86 -21.12
C VAL A 100 -13.46 -12.74 -22.22
N PHE A 101 -13.93 -12.54 -23.44
CA PHE A 101 -13.50 -13.27 -24.63
C PHE A 101 -12.91 -12.29 -25.64
N THR A 102 -11.80 -12.65 -26.26
CA THR A 102 -11.18 -11.85 -27.32
C THR A 102 -10.85 -12.69 -28.54
N SER A 103 -10.99 -12.07 -29.72
CA SER A 103 -10.57 -12.67 -30.99
C SER A 103 -9.05 -12.86 -31.10
N TRP A 104 -8.60 -13.65 -32.08
CA TRP A 104 -7.16 -13.89 -32.33
C TRP A 104 -6.38 -12.60 -32.59
N SER A 105 -6.89 -11.76 -33.49
CA SER A 105 -6.24 -10.54 -33.95
C SER A 105 -6.28 -9.38 -32.95
N TYR A 106 -7.06 -9.51 -31.87
CA TYR A 106 -7.07 -8.55 -30.77
C TYR A 106 -5.84 -8.68 -29.85
N SER A 107 -5.11 -9.81 -29.92
CA SER A 107 -4.07 -10.17 -28.93
C SER A 107 -2.68 -10.46 -29.49
N ASP A 108 -2.48 -10.36 -30.81
CA ASP A 108 -1.21 -10.74 -31.45
C ASP A 108 -0.26 -9.53 -31.63
N ASP A 109 0.85 -9.60 -30.88
CA ASP A 109 2.23 -9.19 -31.20
C ASP A 109 2.65 -7.73 -31.45
N ASP A 110 1.79 -6.72 -31.31
CA ASP A 110 2.27 -5.33 -31.18
C ASP A 110 2.55 -4.98 -29.70
N GLU A 111 3.38 -3.95 -29.44
CA GLU A 111 3.60 -3.41 -28.08
C GLU A 111 2.26 -3.11 -27.35
N SER A 112 1.20 -2.80 -28.11
CA SER A 112 -0.18 -2.65 -27.61
C SER A 112 -0.81 -3.94 -27.07
N ALA A 113 -0.35 -5.12 -27.50
CA ALA A 113 -0.79 -6.41 -26.96
C ALA A 113 -0.17 -6.72 -25.59
N VAL A 114 1.02 -6.17 -25.29
CA VAL A 114 1.59 -6.20 -23.93
C VAL A 114 0.72 -5.35 -23.00
N GLU A 115 0.39 -4.13 -23.43
CA GLU A 115 -0.51 -3.23 -22.68
C GLU A 115 -1.90 -3.87 -22.50
N THR A 116 -2.45 -4.53 -23.52
CA THR A 116 -3.73 -5.25 -23.41
C THR A 116 -3.65 -6.43 -22.43
N ARG A 117 -2.53 -7.16 -22.37
CA ARG A 117 -2.33 -8.23 -21.37
C ARG A 117 -2.20 -7.66 -19.97
N GLU A 118 -1.38 -6.64 -19.77
CA GLU A 118 -1.23 -5.90 -18.51
C GLU A 118 -2.53 -5.28 -18.04
N ASN A 119 -3.35 -4.81 -18.97
CA ASN A 119 -4.70 -4.33 -18.70
C ASN A 119 -5.59 -5.47 -18.21
N LEU A 120 -5.54 -6.64 -18.82
CA LEU A 120 -6.33 -7.76 -18.34
C LEU A 120 -5.90 -8.26 -16.94
N HIS A 121 -4.66 -8.04 -16.50
CA HIS A 121 -4.17 -8.46 -15.18
C HIS A 121 -4.79 -7.73 -13.98
N GLY A 122 -5.46 -6.59 -14.16
CA GLY A 122 -6.10 -5.82 -13.07
C GLY A 122 -7.48 -6.32 -12.61
N ARG A 123 -8.04 -7.34 -13.26
CA ARG A 123 -9.40 -7.85 -12.98
C ARG A 123 -9.47 -8.66 -11.68
N ALA A 124 -10.70 -8.84 -11.19
CA ALA A 124 -10.90 -9.67 -10.02
C ALA A 124 -10.58 -11.15 -10.30
N PRO A 125 -10.02 -11.90 -9.33
CA PRO A 125 -9.55 -13.28 -9.55
C PRO A 125 -10.63 -14.26 -10.01
N TRP A 126 -11.91 -13.95 -9.76
CA TRP A 126 -13.05 -14.76 -10.17
C TRP A 126 -13.48 -14.55 -11.64
N TRP A 127 -12.85 -13.64 -12.38
CA TRP A 127 -13.10 -13.44 -13.81
C TRP A 127 -12.26 -14.36 -14.70
N GLU A 128 -12.91 -15.08 -15.62
CA GLU A 128 -12.21 -15.88 -16.63
C GLU A 128 -11.85 -15.06 -17.86
N ILE A 129 -10.70 -15.36 -18.45
CA ILE A 129 -10.31 -14.80 -19.75
C ILE A 129 -10.10 -15.92 -20.74
N HIS A 130 -10.77 -15.75 -21.86
CA HIS A 130 -10.71 -16.61 -23.02
C HIS A 130 -10.05 -15.83 -24.16
N LEU A 131 -8.72 -15.82 -24.17
CA LEU A 131 -7.94 -15.23 -25.25
C LEU A 131 -8.03 -16.11 -26.49
N LYS A 132 -8.10 -15.49 -27.68
CA LYS A 132 -8.11 -16.21 -28.97
C LYS A 132 -9.28 -17.19 -29.07
N ALA A 133 -10.41 -16.82 -28.46
CA ALA A 133 -11.60 -17.65 -28.35
C ALA A 133 -12.35 -17.79 -29.69
N SER A 134 -13.18 -18.82 -29.78
CA SER A 134 -14.21 -18.92 -30.81
C SER A 134 -15.46 -18.17 -30.35
N PRO A 135 -16.18 -17.44 -31.22
CA PRO A 135 -17.47 -16.86 -30.86
C PRO A 135 -18.48 -17.88 -30.28
N ARG A 136 -18.36 -19.16 -30.64
CA ARG A 136 -19.21 -20.23 -30.10
C ARG A 136 -18.98 -20.51 -28.63
N ASP A 137 -17.81 -20.16 -28.09
CA ASP A 137 -17.46 -20.41 -26.69
C ASP A 137 -18.35 -19.57 -25.76
N LEU A 138 -18.91 -18.44 -26.25
CA LEU A 138 -19.92 -17.64 -25.54
C LEU A 138 -21.21 -18.42 -25.23
N LEU A 139 -21.53 -19.44 -26.02
CA LEU A 139 -22.71 -20.29 -25.79
C LEU A 139 -22.44 -21.39 -24.76
N SER A 140 -21.18 -21.64 -24.43
CA SER A 140 -20.84 -22.58 -23.37
C SER A 140 -21.13 -21.95 -22.01
N GLN A 141 -21.61 -22.74 -21.06
CA GLN A 141 -21.69 -22.32 -19.67
C GLN A 141 -20.31 -22.44 -19.03
N ARG A 142 -20.06 -21.60 -18.03
CA ARG A 142 -18.87 -21.71 -17.20
C ARG A 142 -18.90 -23.06 -16.47
N GLU A 143 -17.76 -23.74 -16.39
CA GLU A 143 -17.69 -25.04 -15.71
C GLU A 143 -17.87 -24.90 -14.19
N LEU A 144 -17.36 -23.81 -13.62
CA LEU A 144 -17.46 -23.47 -12.21
C LEU A 144 -18.10 -22.10 -12.07
N ALA A 145 -19.14 -21.96 -11.25
CA ALA A 145 -19.71 -20.64 -10.99
C ALA A 145 -18.66 -19.69 -10.41
N PRO A 146 -18.70 -18.39 -10.75
CA PRO A 146 -17.81 -17.38 -10.16
C PRO A 146 -17.86 -17.46 -8.63
N GLN A 147 -16.70 -17.58 -7.99
CA GLN A 147 -16.57 -17.61 -6.53
C GLN A 147 -16.16 -16.21 -6.06
N THR A 148 -17.13 -15.29 -5.97
CA THR A 148 -16.89 -13.98 -5.37
C THR A 148 -16.80 -14.13 -3.85
N PRO A 149 -15.71 -13.69 -3.20
CA PRO A 149 -15.57 -13.79 -1.75
C PRO A 149 -16.59 -12.89 -1.05
N GLU A 150 -17.33 -13.47 -0.10
CA GLU A 150 -18.15 -12.68 0.82
C GLU A 150 -17.26 -12.09 1.91
N PRO A 151 -17.34 -10.78 2.20
CA PRO A 151 -16.43 -10.12 3.12
C PRO A 151 -16.74 -10.37 4.60
N HIS A 152 -17.96 -10.83 4.92
CA HIS A 152 -18.44 -11.15 6.29
C HIS A 152 -18.04 -10.11 7.36
N ARG A 153 -18.13 -8.81 7.04
CA ARG A 153 -17.74 -7.70 7.94
C ARG A 153 -18.49 -7.71 9.26
N ASP A 154 -19.74 -8.18 9.26
CA ASP A 154 -20.58 -8.33 10.46
C ASP A 154 -20.09 -9.43 11.42
N ILE A 155 -19.30 -10.38 10.93
CA ILE A 155 -18.63 -11.39 11.76
C ILE A 155 -17.27 -10.87 12.21
N LEU A 156 -16.47 -10.33 11.27
CA LEU A 156 -15.10 -9.85 11.52
C LEU A 156 -15.07 -8.65 12.47
N TRP A 157 -15.94 -7.65 12.27
CA TRP A 157 -15.99 -6.43 13.09
C TRP A 157 -17.13 -6.43 14.12
N GLY A 158 -17.97 -7.46 14.13
CA GLY A 158 -19.23 -7.43 14.85
C GLY A 158 -19.29 -8.31 16.09
N PRO A 159 -20.53 -8.60 16.56
CA PRO A 159 -20.76 -9.33 17.81
C PRO A 159 -20.05 -10.70 17.90
N PRO A 160 -19.92 -11.51 16.83
CA PRO A 160 -19.20 -12.79 16.91
C PRO A 160 -17.73 -12.63 17.32
N PHE A 161 -17.02 -11.68 16.72
CA PHE A 161 -15.63 -11.37 17.06
C PHE A 161 -15.50 -10.82 18.47
N VAL A 162 -16.27 -9.78 18.81
CA VAL A 162 -16.22 -9.13 20.13
C VAL A 162 -16.49 -10.12 21.26
N ARG A 163 -17.49 -10.99 21.09
CA ARG A 163 -17.81 -12.02 22.08
C ARG A 163 -16.67 -13.02 22.25
N TYR A 164 -16.08 -13.48 21.14
CA TYR A 164 -14.93 -14.38 21.19
C TYR A 164 -13.78 -13.74 21.97
N VAL A 165 -13.43 -12.49 21.65
CA VAL A 165 -12.35 -11.77 22.35
C VAL A 165 -12.66 -11.63 23.84
N ALA A 166 -13.88 -11.23 24.20
CA ALA A 166 -14.28 -11.10 25.60
C ALA A 166 -14.12 -12.42 26.39
N ASP A 167 -14.63 -13.52 25.83
CA ASP A 167 -14.55 -14.85 26.45
C ASP A 167 -13.09 -15.29 26.65
N GLN A 168 -12.26 -15.19 25.60
CA GLN A 168 -10.87 -15.63 25.65
C GLN A 168 -9.99 -14.74 26.53
N LEU A 169 -10.19 -13.42 26.45
CA LEU A 169 -9.41 -12.44 27.21
C LEU A 169 -9.72 -12.55 28.71
N LEU A 170 -10.98 -12.69 29.09
CA LEU A 170 -11.36 -12.93 30.48
C LEU A 170 -10.74 -14.23 31.01
N ALA A 171 -10.80 -15.31 30.21
CA ALA A 171 -10.19 -16.58 30.59
C ALA A 171 -8.68 -16.46 30.78
N ALA A 172 -7.97 -15.78 29.87
CA ALA A 172 -6.54 -15.51 29.98
C ALA A 172 -6.20 -14.65 31.20
N TYR A 173 -6.96 -13.57 31.41
CA TYR A 173 -6.82 -12.69 32.55
C TYR A 173 -6.91 -13.42 33.89
N LEU A 174 -7.93 -14.28 34.06
CA LEU A 174 -8.12 -15.06 35.28
C LEU A 174 -6.97 -16.06 35.54
N ARG A 175 -6.40 -16.65 34.49
CA ARG A 175 -5.20 -17.53 34.61
C ARG A 175 -3.97 -16.73 35.06
N MET A 176 -3.78 -15.54 34.50
CA MET A 176 -2.57 -14.74 34.70
C MET A 176 -2.60 -13.85 35.93
N ARG A 177 -3.77 -13.50 36.46
CA ARG A 177 -3.92 -12.57 37.60
C ARG A 177 -3.12 -12.99 38.84
N LEU A 178 -2.94 -14.30 39.05
CA LEU A 178 -2.18 -14.84 40.19
C LEU A 178 -0.67 -14.90 39.95
N GLN A 179 -0.22 -14.61 38.74
CA GLN A 179 1.20 -14.62 38.39
C GLN A 179 1.81 -13.25 38.70
N HIS A 180 2.98 -13.26 39.31
CA HIS A 180 3.76 -12.07 39.63
C HIS A 180 5.20 -12.28 39.17
N GLY A 181 5.82 -11.22 38.64
CA GLY A 181 7.22 -11.26 38.20
C GLY A 181 7.49 -10.32 37.02
N PRO A 182 8.77 -10.11 36.69
CA PRO A 182 9.19 -9.24 35.58
C PRO A 182 8.71 -9.77 34.21
N GLU A 183 8.55 -11.09 34.06
CA GLU A 183 8.09 -11.73 32.82
C GLU A 183 6.58 -11.62 32.57
N ARG A 184 5.80 -11.10 33.53
CA ARG A 184 4.33 -11.04 33.42
C ARG A 184 3.91 -10.26 32.18
N SER A 185 4.53 -9.11 31.92
CA SER A 185 4.17 -8.28 30.76
C SER A 185 4.41 -9.01 29.43
N LYS A 186 5.53 -9.74 29.32
CA LYS A 186 5.85 -10.54 28.13
C LYS A 186 4.86 -11.69 27.93
N GLN A 187 4.45 -12.35 29.02
CA GLN A 187 3.44 -13.41 28.96
C GLN A 187 2.06 -12.87 28.58
N ILE A 188 1.66 -11.69 29.08
CA ILE A 188 0.40 -11.03 28.71
C ILE A 188 0.39 -10.73 27.22
N TYR A 189 1.51 -10.23 26.71
CA TYR A 189 1.70 -9.97 25.28
C TYR A 189 1.47 -11.24 24.45
N TYR A 190 2.14 -12.36 24.77
CA TYR A 190 1.95 -13.62 24.04
C TYR A 190 0.54 -14.22 24.18
N GLU A 191 -0.14 -14.02 25.31
CA GLU A 191 -1.53 -14.47 25.46
C GLU A 191 -2.47 -13.68 24.54
N LYS A 192 -2.29 -12.36 24.43
CA LYS A 192 -3.07 -11.53 23.48
C LYS A 192 -2.82 -11.96 22.03
N ILE A 193 -1.56 -12.20 21.66
CA ILE A 193 -1.18 -12.75 20.35
C ILE A 193 -1.88 -14.09 20.11
N GLY A 194 -1.80 -15.00 21.07
CA GLY A 194 -2.44 -16.32 20.97
C GLY A 194 -3.94 -16.22 20.73
N ILE A 195 -4.65 -15.33 21.44
CA ILE A 195 -6.08 -15.11 21.25
C ILE A 195 -6.39 -14.66 19.82
N HIS A 196 -5.64 -13.70 19.28
CA HIS A 196 -5.86 -13.18 17.94
C HIS A 196 -5.51 -14.22 16.86
N ARG A 197 -4.39 -14.91 17.01
CA ARG A 197 -3.98 -16.02 16.12
C ARG A 197 -5.06 -17.09 16.07
N ASP A 198 -5.55 -17.52 17.24
CA ASP A 198 -6.54 -18.58 17.33
C ASP A 198 -7.88 -18.14 16.70
N TRP A 199 -8.25 -16.85 16.78
CA TRP A 199 -9.38 -16.30 16.03
C TRP A 199 -9.16 -16.44 14.52
N LEU A 200 -8.02 -15.96 14.03
CA LEU A 200 -7.72 -15.88 12.60
C LEU A 200 -7.55 -17.24 11.93
N MET A 201 -7.03 -18.23 12.66
CA MET A 201 -6.63 -19.53 12.11
C MET A 201 -7.63 -20.64 12.38
N THR A 202 -8.70 -20.38 13.14
CA THR A 202 -9.72 -21.39 13.44
C THR A 202 -10.86 -21.33 12.43
N PRO A 203 -11.17 -22.42 11.70
CA PRO A 203 -12.35 -22.52 10.84
C PRO A 203 -13.64 -22.27 11.62
N ARG A 204 -14.59 -21.54 11.02
CA ARG A 204 -15.85 -21.20 11.68
C ARG A 204 -17.08 -21.59 10.87
N ASP A 205 -18.10 -22.10 11.56
CA ASP A 205 -19.37 -22.48 10.93
C ASP A 205 -20.12 -21.28 10.34
N ASP A 206 -20.03 -20.11 10.99
CA ASP A 206 -20.62 -18.84 10.51
C ASP A 206 -19.87 -18.24 9.30
N LEU A 207 -18.69 -18.78 8.97
CA LEU A 207 -17.92 -18.50 7.76
C LEU A 207 -17.87 -19.72 6.81
N HIS A 208 -18.84 -20.62 6.91
CA HIS A 208 -18.94 -21.82 6.06
C HIS A 208 -17.71 -22.74 6.11
N GLY A 209 -17.07 -22.83 7.28
CA GLY A 209 -15.87 -23.63 7.50
C GLY A 209 -14.57 -22.95 7.06
N LYS A 210 -14.62 -21.69 6.63
CA LYS A 210 -13.43 -20.88 6.37
C LYS A 210 -12.90 -20.25 7.66
N THR A 211 -11.63 -19.88 7.65
CA THR A 211 -11.02 -19.09 8.72
C THR A 211 -11.23 -17.59 8.46
N PRO A 212 -11.29 -16.73 9.49
CA PRO A 212 -11.31 -15.28 9.29
C PRO A 212 -10.15 -14.78 8.41
N ARG A 213 -8.97 -15.39 8.52
CA ARG A 213 -7.82 -15.06 7.67
C ARG A 213 -8.09 -15.33 6.19
N GLU A 214 -8.68 -16.47 5.85
CA GLU A 214 -9.03 -16.76 4.44
C GLU A 214 -9.99 -15.70 3.87
N ILE A 215 -10.93 -15.19 4.68
CA ILE A 215 -11.84 -14.11 4.25
C ILE A 215 -11.08 -12.80 4.02
N LEU A 216 -10.20 -12.43 4.95
CA LEU A 216 -9.38 -11.22 4.90
C LEU A 216 -8.44 -11.19 3.68
N HIS A 217 -7.91 -12.34 3.24
CA HIS A 217 -7.00 -12.43 2.09
C HIS A 217 -7.70 -12.58 0.73
N ALA A 218 -8.99 -12.91 0.69
CA ALA A 218 -9.63 -13.40 -0.53
C ALA A 218 -9.69 -12.39 -1.71
N GLY A 219 -9.53 -11.09 -1.46
CA GLY A 219 -9.57 -10.06 -2.50
C GLY A 219 -8.62 -8.88 -2.30
N LYS A 220 -7.74 -8.91 -1.28
CA LYS A 220 -6.96 -7.73 -0.88
C LYS A 220 -6.00 -7.22 -1.96
N ASP A 221 -5.34 -8.13 -2.69
CA ASP A 221 -4.30 -7.76 -3.68
C ASP A 221 -4.91 -7.20 -4.96
N TRP A 222 -6.05 -7.78 -5.39
CA TRP A 222 -6.85 -7.22 -6.47
C TRP A 222 -7.31 -5.81 -6.13
N HIS A 223 -7.84 -5.63 -4.91
CA HIS A 223 -8.31 -4.34 -4.44
C HIS A 223 -7.21 -3.28 -4.43
N MET A 224 -6.02 -3.62 -3.94
CA MET A 224 -4.84 -2.74 -3.98
C MET A 224 -4.50 -2.34 -5.42
N THR A 225 -4.48 -3.30 -6.35
CA THR A 225 -4.23 -3.03 -7.78
C THR A 225 -5.24 -2.04 -8.37
N LEU A 226 -6.52 -2.13 -8.01
CA LEU A 226 -7.55 -1.19 -8.48
C LEU A 226 -7.30 0.24 -8.00
N VAL A 227 -7.06 0.39 -6.69
CA VAL A 227 -6.80 1.69 -6.06
C VAL A 227 -5.53 2.33 -6.62
N ASP A 228 -4.48 1.52 -6.80
CA ASP A 228 -3.22 1.95 -7.40
C ASP A 228 -3.43 2.50 -8.80
N ARG A 229 -4.19 1.78 -9.63
CA ARG A 229 -4.47 2.22 -11.00
C ARG A 229 -5.28 3.50 -11.04
N GLN A 230 -6.28 3.68 -10.17
CA GLN A 230 -7.02 4.94 -10.12
C GLN A 230 -6.10 6.13 -9.81
N TYR A 231 -5.10 5.91 -8.94
CA TYR A 231 -4.09 6.92 -8.65
C TYR A 231 -3.17 7.18 -9.85
N TYR A 232 -2.60 6.14 -10.46
CA TYR A 232 -1.62 6.29 -11.55
C TYR A 232 -2.20 6.77 -12.87
N LEU A 233 -3.46 6.45 -13.16
CA LEU A 233 -4.12 6.94 -14.37
C LEU A 233 -4.42 8.46 -14.32
N GLY A 234 -4.06 9.15 -13.24
CA GLY A 234 -3.95 10.60 -13.21
C GLY A 234 -5.28 11.33 -13.36
N TYR A 235 -6.39 10.68 -12.99
CA TYR A 235 -7.75 11.18 -13.24
C TYR A 235 -8.13 12.46 -12.48
N GLY A 236 -7.20 13.09 -11.75
CA GLY A 236 -7.31 14.44 -11.18
C GLY A 236 -8.29 14.60 -10.03
N ASP A 237 -9.41 13.89 -10.09
CA ASP A 237 -10.50 13.86 -9.14
C ASP A 237 -10.70 12.44 -8.60
N GLU A 238 -10.98 12.33 -7.31
CA GLU A 238 -11.41 11.07 -6.71
C GLU A 238 -12.80 10.73 -7.26
N PHE A 239 -12.93 9.57 -7.90
CA PHE A 239 -14.22 9.01 -8.29
C PHE A 239 -14.56 7.88 -7.31
N PRO A 240 -15.31 8.14 -6.22
CA PRO A 240 -15.77 7.08 -5.30
C PRO A 240 -16.81 6.18 -5.96
N LEU A 241 -16.89 4.91 -5.53
CA LEU A 241 -17.90 4.01 -6.08
C LEU A 241 -19.28 4.49 -5.62
N PRO A 242 -20.24 4.68 -6.54
CA PRO A 242 -21.59 5.05 -6.15
C PRO A 242 -22.23 3.96 -5.30
N ASP A 243 -23.06 4.35 -4.33
CA ASP A 243 -23.74 3.40 -3.44
C ASP A 243 -24.70 2.47 -4.20
N GLU A 244 -25.11 2.86 -5.42
CA GLU A 244 -25.94 2.08 -6.32
C GLU A 244 -25.18 0.99 -7.10
N PHE A 245 -23.86 0.92 -6.98
CA PHE A 245 -23.04 -0.09 -7.68
C PHE A 245 -23.34 -1.49 -7.13
N SER A 246 -23.80 -2.40 -7.99
CA SER A 246 -24.53 -3.61 -7.55
C SER A 246 -23.70 -4.57 -6.69
N THR A 247 -22.39 -4.66 -6.91
CA THR A 247 -21.48 -5.57 -6.16
C THR A 247 -20.81 -4.90 -4.98
N LEU A 248 -21.02 -3.60 -4.75
CA LEU A 248 -20.37 -2.85 -3.68
C LEU A 248 -20.62 -3.48 -2.29
N PRO A 249 -21.85 -3.87 -1.89
CA PRO A 249 -22.09 -4.50 -0.59
C PRO A 249 -21.32 -5.81 -0.37
N GLN A 250 -21.04 -6.55 -1.45
CA GLN A 250 -20.29 -7.80 -1.44
C GLN A 250 -18.80 -7.61 -1.74
N SER A 251 -18.31 -6.37 -1.84
CA SER A 251 -16.92 -6.11 -2.14
C SER A 251 -16.03 -6.76 -1.07
N PRO A 252 -15.00 -7.54 -1.46
CA PRO A 252 -14.11 -8.20 -0.52
C PRO A 252 -13.36 -7.17 0.34
N ILE A 253 -12.67 -7.67 1.37
CA ILE A 253 -11.82 -6.86 2.22
C ILE A 253 -10.63 -6.35 1.38
N GLY A 254 -10.44 -5.03 1.37
CA GLY A 254 -9.29 -4.40 0.71
C GLY A 254 -8.02 -4.44 1.58
N TYR A 255 -6.87 -4.14 0.99
CA TYR A 255 -5.58 -4.21 1.69
C TYR A 255 -5.48 -3.25 2.88
N ARG A 256 -6.08 -2.07 2.81
CA ARG A 256 -6.03 -1.10 3.93
C ARG A 256 -7.05 -1.46 4.99
N GLU A 257 -8.25 -1.92 4.61
CA GLU A 257 -9.20 -2.48 5.57
C GLU A 257 -8.61 -3.70 6.30
N PHE A 258 -7.86 -4.55 5.58
CA PHE A 258 -7.07 -5.63 6.16
C PHE A 258 -6.13 -5.09 7.24
N ILE A 259 -5.28 -4.10 6.96
CA ILE A 259 -4.35 -3.55 7.95
C ILE A 259 -5.11 -2.96 9.16
N MET A 260 -6.15 -2.16 8.91
CA MET A 260 -6.97 -1.59 9.98
C MET A 260 -7.62 -2.67 10.85
N TYR A 261 -7.98 -3.82 10.28
CA TYR A 261 -8.51 -4.94 11.02
C TYR A 261 -7.53 -5.45 12.09
N PHE A 262 -6.27 -5.67 11.72
CA PHE A 262 -5.26 -6.16 12.66
C PHE A 262 -4.94 -5.12 13.74
N ASP A 263 -4.76 -3.86 13.35
CA ASP A 263 -4.50 -2.76 14.29
C ASP A 263 -5.66 -2.62 15.29
N GLY A 264 -6.90 -2.66 14.79
CA GLY A 264 -8.10 -2.61 15.62
C GLY A 264 -8.20 -3.78 16.58
N CYS A 265 -7.84 -5.00 16.16
CA CYS A 265 -7.82 -6.18 17.03
C CYS A 265 -6.79 -6.04 18.17
N ARG A 266 -5.59 -5.55 17.88
CA ARG A 266 -4.53 -5.36 18.89
C ARG A 266 -4.93 -4.30 19.91
N GLU A 267 -5.43 -3.16 19.45
CA GLU A 267 -5.94 -2.09 20.31
C GLU A 267 -7.12 -2.58 21.18
N LEU A 268 -8.01 -3.41 20.63
CA LEU A 268 -9.13 -4.00 21.35
C LEU A 268 -8.67 -4.95 22.47
N LEU A 269 -7.68 -5.80 22.20
CA LEU A 269 -7.10 -6.72 23.19
C LEU A 269 -6.36 -5.97 24.30
N ASP A 270 -5.60 -4.95 23.94
CA ASP A 270 -4.86 -4.11 24.89
C ASP A 270 -5.81 -3.35 25.80
N TRP A 271 -6.82 -2.71 25.21
CA TRP A 271 -7.88 -2.04 25.97
C TRP A 271 -8.59 -3.03 26.89
N GLY A 272 -8.98 -4.20 26.37
CA GLY A 272 -9.75 -5.20 27.12
C GLY A 272 -8.99 -5.69 28.35
N TRP A 273 -7.68 -5.89 28.20
CA TRP A 273 -6.82 -6.27 29.30
C TRP A 273 -6.74 -5.15 30.35
N GLN A 274 -6.50 -3.91 29.92
CA GLN A 274 -6.41 -2.76 30.81
C GLN A 274 -7.71 -2.57 31.60
N TRP A 275 -8.87 -2.68 30.95
CA TRP A 275 -10.15 -2.58 31.64
C TRP A 275 -10.37 -3.68 32.67
N LEU A 276 -9.94 -4.91 32.40
CA LEU A 276 -10.00 -6.00 33.39
C LEU A 276 -9.08 -5.72 34.59
N ASP A 277 -7.91 -5.12 34.38
CA ASP A 277 -7.03 -4.66 35.48
C ASP A 277 -7.70 -3.55 36.31
N ASP A 278 -8.36 -2.59 35.68
CA ASP A 278 -9.06 -1.49 36.35
C ASP A 278 -10.37 -1.94 37.03
N ASN A 279 -10.96 -3.06 36.59
CA ASN A 279 -12.24 -3.60 37.07
C ASN A 279 -12.09 -5.05 37.56
N ALA A 280 -11.03 -5.34 38.31
CA ALA A 280 -10.64 -6.70 38.69
C ALA A 280 -11.70 -7.46 39.52
N GLU A 281 -12.63 -6.76 40.17
CA GLU A 281 -13.81 -7.33 40.83
C GLU A 281 -14.89 -7.78 39.85
N VAL A 282 -15.05 -7.08 38.72
CA VAL A 282 -16.01 -7.41 37.66
C VAL A 282 -15.63 -8.73 36.99
N ALA A 283 -14.32 -8.99 36.83
CA ALA A 283 -13.80 -10.23 36.27
C ALA A 283 -14.24 -11.52 37.02
N GLN A 284 -14.76 -11.40 38.26
CA GLN A 284 -15.24 -12.53 39.06
C GLN A 284 -16.75 -12.75 38.94
N LEU A 285 -17.48 -11.87 38.25
CA LEU A 285 -18.92 -12.00 38.05
C LEU A 285 -19.26 -13.09 37.03
N THR A 286 -20.44 -13.69 37.18
CA THR A 286 -20.91 -14.73 36.24
C THR A 286 -21.21 -14.20 34.85
N ASN A 287 -21.49 -12.90 34.72
CA ASN A 287 -21.75 -12.20 33.46
C ASN A 287 -20.57 -11.30 33.06
N ALA A 288 -19.37 -11.54 33.58
CA ALA A 288 -18.20 -10.71 33.31
C ALA A 288 -17.86 -10.63 31.81
N ALA A 289 -17.99 -11.74 31.08
CA ALA A 289 -17.73 -11.78 29.64
C ALA A 289 -18.74 -10.94 28.85
N ASP A 290 -20.03 -10.93 29.24
CA ASP A 290 -21.04 -10.10 28.59
C ASP A 290 -20.77 -8.61 28.81
N LEU A 291 -20.40 -8.23 30.04
CA LEU A 291 -20.04 -6.85 30.39
C LEU A 291 -18.78 -6.39 29.63
N LEU A 292 -17.75 -7.24 29.58
CA LEU A 292 -16.55 -6.96 28.79
C LEU A 292 -16.89 -6.85 27.30
N GLY A 293 -17.74 -7.72 26.76
CA GLY A 293 -18.18 -7.66 25.37
C GLY A 293 -18.88 -6.36 25.01
N GLU A 294 -19.73 -5.83 25.90
CA GLU A 294 -20.38 -4.51 25.71
C GLU A 294 -19.34 -3.39 25.65
N GLU A 295 -18.39 -3.38 26.58
CA GLU A 295 -17.32 -2.38 26.63
C GLU A 295 -16.38 -2.46 25.42
N LEU A 296 -16.00 -3.67 25.01
CA LEU A 296 -15.20 -3.90 23.80
C LEU A 296 -15.92 -3.41 22.54
N SER A 297 -17.24 -3.63 22.43
CA SER A 297 -18.04 -3.12 21.32
C SER A 297 -18.07 -1.58 21.31
N ASN A 298 -18.20 -0.96 22.48
CA ASN A 298 -18.16 0.50 22.63
C ASN A 298 -16.78 1.06 22.25
N PHE A 299 -15.71 0.41 22.71
CA PHE A 299 -14.35 0.78 22.36
C PHE A 299 -14.10 0.66 20.86
N LEU A 300 -14.46 -0.45 20.23
CA LEU A 300 -14.25 -0.65 18.80
C LEU A 300 -14.93 0.43 17.96
N THR A 301 -16.17 0.78 18.31
CA THR A 301 -16.91 1.88 17.67
C THR A 301 -16.18 3.22 17.83
N SER A 302 -15.68 3.51 19.03
CA SER A 302 -14.91 4.72 19.34
C SER A 302 -13.57 4.76 18.58
N TRP A 303 -12.86 3.64 18.55
CA TRP A 303 -11.57 3.49 17.87
C TRP A 303 -11.71 3.73 16.37
N LEU A 304 -12.72 3.13 15.73
CA LEU A 304 -13.03 3.34 14.31
C LEU A 304 -13.27 4.82 13.97
N ALA A 305 -13.87 5.58 14.89
CA ALA A 305 -14.16 7.00 14.70
C ALA A 305 -12.99 7.92 15.09
N ARG A 306 -12.04 7.45 15.89
CA ARG A 306 -10.89 8.25 16.36
C ARG A 306 -9.92 8.52 15.20
N PRO A 307 -9.32 9.73 15.13
CA PRO A 307 -8.21 9.97 14.21
C PRO A 307 -7.04 9.02 14.47
N LEU A 308 -6.36 8.62 13.39
CA LEU A 308 -5.12 7.86 13.45
C LEU A 308 -3.98 8.76 13.96
N ASP A 309 -2.98 8.16 14.60
CA ASP A 309 -1.87 8.89 15.19
C ASP A 309 -1.10 9.69 14.13
N GLY A 310 -0.95 11.00 14.39
CA GLY A 310 -0.33 11.94 13.45
C GLY A 310 -1.21 12.33 12.25
N LEU A 311 -2.46 11.85 12.18
CA LEU A 311 -3.41 12.08 11.09
C LEU A 311 -4.77 12.55 11.62
N ASP A 312 -4.83 13.76 12.19
CA ASP A 312 -6.04 14.34 12.82
C ASP A 312 -7.33 14.31 11.96
N TRP A 313 -7.20 14.19 10.65
CA TRP A 313 -8.30 14.19 9.68
C TRP A 313 -8.69 12.79 9.18
N LEU A 314 -7.91 11.75 9.47
CA LEU A 314 -8.10 10.41 8.95
C LEU A 314 -8.38 9.44 10.10
N SER A 315 -9.54 8.81 10.10
CA SER A 315 -9.87 7.73 11.04
C SER A 315 -9.79 6.36 10.36
N ALA A 316 -9.72 5.28 11.16
CA ALA A 316 -9.78 3.92 10.63
C ALA A 316 -11.08 3.68 9.82
N ALA A 317 -12.23 4.18 10.30
CA ALA A 317 -13.48 4.11 9.54
C ALA A 317 -13.38 4.81 8.18
N LYS A 318 -12.65 5.93 8.09
CA LYS A 318 -12.46 6.64 6.82
C LYS A 318 -11.55 5.87 5.87
N VAL A 319 -10.49 5.24 6.38
CA VAL A 319 -9.62 4.34 5.58
C VAL A 319 -10.43 3.18 5.01
N ILE A 320 -11.25 2.53 5.85
CA ILE A 320 -12.13 1.43 5.44
C ILE A 320 -13.16 1.91 4.41
N GLU A 321 -13.77 3.09 4.59
CA GLU A 321 -14.69 3.67 3.61
C GLU A 321 -14.00 3.93 2.25
N CYS A 322 -12.78 4.48 2.27
CA CYS A 322 -11.99 4.72 1.07
C CYS A 322 -11.66 3.40 0.36
N ASP A 323 -11.28 2.36 1.10
CA ASP A 323 -11.10 1.02 0.54
C ASP A 323 -12.41 0.51 -0.05
N PHE A 324 -13.49 0.48 0.71
CA PHE A 324 -14.79 0.03 0.24
C PHE A 324 -15.26 0.75 -1.05
N ARG A 325 -15.01 2.06 -1.16
CA ARG A 325 -15.33 2.88 -2.35
C ARG A 325 -14.27 2.86 -3.46
N ARG A 326 -13.19 2.09 -3.27
CA ARG A 326 -12.05 1.89 -4.16
C ARG A 326 -11.33 3.16 -4.54
N VAL A 327 -11.22 4.10 -3.60
CA VAL A 327 -10.52 5.37 -3.81
C VAL A 327 -9.20 5.39 -3.06
N PRO A 328 -8.16 6.04 -3.60
CA PRO A 328 -6.93 6.26 -2.85
C PRO A 328 -7.20 7.11 -1.61
N VAL A 329 -6.48 6.85 -0.52
CA VAL A 329 -6.49 7.72 0.65
C VAL A 329 -5.51 8.84 0.35
N LEU A 330 -6.04 10.01 0.03
CA LEU A 330 -5.23 11.15 -0.36
C LEU A 330 -5.16 12.19 0.75
N ARG A 331 -3.94 12.60 1.06
CA ARG A 331 -3.68 13.77 1.88
C ARG A 331 -3.75 15.02 1.01
N HIS A 332 -4.80 15.81 1.23
CA HIS A 332 -4.99 17.10 0.57
C HIS A 332 -4.19 18.22 1.27
N GLY A 333 -3.72 19.20 0.49
CA GLY A 333 -2.72 20.20 0.89
C GLY A 333 -2.94 20.86 2.25
N GLY A 334 -1.86 21.04 3.02
CA GLY A 334 -1.85 21.71 4.34
C GLY A 334 -1.60 20.79 5.53
N HIS A 335 -1.72 19.47 5.36
CA HIS A 335 -1.55 18.48 6.43
C HIS A 335 -0.35 17.54 6.27
N GLN A 336 0.61 17.85 5.37
CA GLN A 336 1.90 17.15 5.44
C GLN A 336 2.58 17.63 6.74
N PRO A 337 2.95 16.72 7.66
CA PRO A 337 3.94 17.04 8.68
C PRO A 337 5.26 17.25 7.93
N ILE A 338 5.43 18.46 7.41
CA ILE A 338 6.68 18.92 6.85
C ILE A 338 7.53 19.15 8.08
N ASP A 339 8.55 18.33 8.30
CA ASP A 339 9.62 18.72 9.22
C ASP A 339 10.18 20.05 8.67
N PRO A 340 9.99 21.18 9.37
CA PRO A 340 10.41 22.50 8.88
C PRO A 340 11.93 22.59 8.70
N ASP A 341 12.68 21.64 9.29
CA ASP A 341 14.12 21.52 9.19
C ASP A 341 14.57 20.48 8.15
N CYS A 342 13.63 19.78 7.48
CA CYS A 342 13.97 18.80 6.45
C CYS A 342 13.84 19.41 5.03
N PRO A 343 14.95 19.65 4.31
CA PRO A 343 14.94 20.27 2.99
C PRO A 343 14.25 19.40 1.93
N ILE A 344 14.22 18.08 2.14
CA ILE A 344 13.46 17.14 1.30
C ILE A 344 11.97 17.35 1.50
N CYS A 345 11.49 17.35 2.75
CA CYS A 345 10.07 17.59 3.06
C CYS A 345 9.62 18.94 2.53
N GLU A 346 10.43 19.98 2.66
CA GLU A 346 10.10 21.30 2.15
C GLU A 346 10.08 21.35 0.62
N MET A 347 10.98 20.63 -0.06
CA MET A 347 10.99 20.56 -1.51
C MET A 347 9.82 19.74 -2.06
N LEU A 348 9.51 18.62 -1.41
CA LEU A 348 8.31 17.84 -1.71
C LEU A 348 7.07 18.70 -1.52
N ALA A 349 6.94 19.44 -0.43
CA ALA A 349 5.81 20.34 -0.20
C ALA A 349 5.73 21.51 -1.21
N ALA A 350 6.87 22.05 -1.64
CA ALA A 350 6.91 23.15 -2.60
C ALA A 350 6.56 22.72 -4.03
N ASN A 351 6.90 21.49 -4.41
CA ASN A 351 6.71 20.95 -5.75
C ASN A 351 5.48 20.05 -5.89
N HIS A 352 5.03 19.38 -4.83
CA HIS A 352 3.79 18.61 -4.83
C HIS A 352 2.61 19.50 -4.46
N ARG A 353 1.98 20.07 -5.49
CA ARG A 353 0.61 20.58 -5.39
C ARG A 353 -0.43 19.48 -5.49
N GLU A 354 0.00 18.27 -5.89
CA GLU A 354 -0.85 17.11 -6.05
C GLU A 354 -1.07 16.42 -4.71
N PRO A 355 -2.26 15.83 -4.48
CA PRO A 355 -2.54 15.06 -3.28
C PRO A 355 -1.50 13.95 -3.08
N THR A 356 -0.96 13.83 -1.88
CA THR A 356 -0.03 12.74 -1.55
C THR A 356 -0.83 11.53 -1.13
N ARG A 357 -0.55 10.39 -1.76
CA ARG A 357 -1.13 9.12 -1.35
C ARG A 357 -0.60 8.71 0.03
N ILE A 358 -1.49 8.23 0.89
CA ILE A 358 -1.13 7.57 2.14
C ILE A 358 -1.15 6.07 1.88
N ASP A 359 0.01 5.46 2.05
CA ASP A 359 0.20 4.03 2.01
C ASP A 359 0.29 3.47 3.43
N PHE A 360 -0.32 2.30 3.58
CA PHE A 360 -0.22 1.48 4.78
C PHE A 360 0.51 0.23 4.32
N ASP A 361 1.74 0.02 4.76
CA ASP A 361 2.58 -1.09 4.30
C ASP A 361 2.27 -2.40 5.05
N GLY A 362 1.72 -2.31 6.26
CA GLY A 362 1.43 -3.46 7.10
C GLY A 362 2.68 -3.99 7.83
N HIS A 363 3.78 -3.24 7.86
CA HIS A 363 5.03 -3.70 8.49
C HIS A 363 4.84 -4.09 9.96
N GLN A 364 3.96 -3.40 10.68
CA GLN A 364 3.67 -3.71 12.08
C GLN A 364 3.09 -5.12 12.27
N LEU A 365 2.52 -5.73 11.23
CA LEU A 365 1.93 -7.06 11.30
C LEU A 365 2.98 -8.17 11.39
N GLU A 366 4.15 -7.95 10.81
CA GLU A 366 5.25 -8.92 10.78
C GLU A 366 6.10 -8.90 12.06
N LEU A 367 5.88 -7.94 12.97
CA LEU A 367 6.64 -7.80 14.23
C LEU A 367 6.51 -8.99 15.21
N ASP A 368 5.47 -9.81 15.04
CA ASP A 368 5.20 -10.96 15.90
C ASP A 368 5.82 -12.27 15.40
N ASP A 369 6.42 -12.27 14.20
CA ASP A 369 6.98 -13.47 13.52
C ASP A 369 5.98 -14.64 13.49
N GLU A 370 4.74 -14.34 13.13
CA GLU A 370 3.63 -15.29 13.17
C GLU A 370 2.83 -15.20 11.87
N PHE A 371 2.84 -16.28 11.09
CA PHE A 371 2.12 -16.39 9.81
C PHE A 371 0.65 -15.95 9.86
N ALA A 372 -0.01 -16.12 11.02
CA ALA A 372 -1.39 -15.71 11.19
C ALA A 372 -1.61 -14.21 10.94
N PHE A 373 -0.60 -13.38 11.18
CA PHE A 373 -0.62 -11.94 10.95
C PHE A 373 0.06 -11.51 9.65
N SER A 374 0.73 -12.43 8.96
CA SER A 374 1.42 -12.08 7.72
C SER A 374 0.47 -11.58 6.65
N THR A 375 0.96 -10.61 5.88
CA THR A 375 0.30 -10.08 4.68
C THR A 375 0.26 -11.09 3.52
N THR A 376 1.08 -12.14 3.52
CA THR A 376 1.08 -13.20 2.50
C THR A 376 -0.10 -14.15 2.71
N SER A 377 -0.73 -14.66 1.66
CA SER A 377 -1.85 -15.60 1.85
C SER A 377 -1.40 -17.03 2.13
N ASP A 378 -0.22 -17.39 1.63
CA ASP A 378 0.29 -18.76 1.57
C ASP A 378 1.43 -18.99 2.58
N ARG A 379 1.43 -20.16 3.22
CA ARG A 379 2.42 -20.50 4.24
C ARG A 379 3.80 -20.76 3.65
N GLU A 380 3.88 -21.32 2.45
CA GLU A 380 5.14 -21.58 1.78
C GLU A 380 5.80 -20.27 1.35
N GLU A 381 5.02 -19.33 0.79
CA GLU A 381 5.46 -17.97 0.49
C GLU A 381 6.01 -17.26 1.74
N TRP A 382 5.27 -17.27 2.84
CA TRP A 382 5.74 -16.71 4.12
C TRP A 382 7.06 -17.33 4.59
N ASN A 383 7.16 -18.67 4.57
CA ASN A 383 8.37 -19.38 4.97
C ASN A 383 9.56 -19.05 4.04
N LEU A 384 9.33 -18.79 2.74
CA LEU A 384 10.39 -18.40 1.79
C LEU A 384 10.86 -16.97 2.04
N GLU A 385 9.92 -16.06 2.32
CA GLU A 385 10.25 -14.69 2.69
C GLU A 385 11.05 -14.64 3.99
N HIS A 386 10.69 -15.45 5.00
CA HIS A 386 11.32 -15.46 6.31
C HIS A 386 12.61 -16.29 6.35
N GLY A 387 12.64 -17.45 5.68
CA GLY A 387 13.81 -18.33 5.65
C GLY A 387 15.00 -17.73 4.90
N ASN A 388 14.78 -16.78 4.00
CA ASN A 388 15.88 -16.04 3.38
C ASN A 388 16.60 -15.11 4.37
N TRP A 389 15.94 -14.63 5.45
CA TRP A 389 16.59 -13.73 6.42
C TRP A 389 17.55 -14.47 7.34
N ASP A 390 17.19 -15.68 7.78
CA ASP A 390 18.06 -16.54 8.58
C ASP A 390 19.38 -16.86 7.84
N ASP A 391 19.31 -17.07 6.52
CA ASP A 391 20.50 -17.32 5.68
C ASP A 391 21.41 -16.08 5.53
N PHE A 392 20.90 -14.85 5.71
CA PHE A 392 21.72 -13.62 5.69
C PHE A 392 22.36 -13.30 7.05
N GLU A 393 21.74 -13.67 8.17
CA GLU A 393 22.32 -13.45 9.51
C GLU A 393 23.53 -14.36 9.77
N ASP A 394 23.55 -15.58 9.21
CA ASP A 394 24.66 -16.52 9.37
C ASP A 394 25.93 -16.11 8.57
N ASP A 395 25.82 -15.32 7.49
CA ASP A 395 26.97 -14.92 6.64
C ASP A 395 27.68 -13.64 7.14
N ASP A 396 27.02 -12.78 7.94
CA ASP A 396 27.60 -11.52 8.42
C ASP A 396 28.29 -11.65 9.81
N ASP A 397 28.03 -12.71 10.57
CA ASP A 397 28.63 -12.94 11.90
C ASP A 397 30.01 -13.64 11.84
N ASP A 398 30.35 -14.30 10.73
CA ASP A 398 31.63 -15.04 10.59
C ASP A 398 32.83 -14.15 10.20
N ASP A 399 32.63 -12.90 9.76
CA ASP A 399 33.72 -12.01 9.30
C ASP A 399 34.12 -10.90 10.30
N LEU A 400 33.46 -10.81 11.47
CA LEU A 400 33.75 -9.79 12.49
C LEU A 400 34.39 -10.32 13.78
N SER A 401 34.59 -11.63 13.94
CA SER A 401 35.13 -12.20 15.19
C SER A 401 36.64 -12.44 15.22
N ASP A 402 37.37 -12.25 14.11
CA ASP A 402 38.72 -12.83 13.96
C ASP A 402 39.92 -11.87 14.05
N ASP A 403 39.77 -10.53 14.16
CA ASP A 403 40.94 -9.62 14.01
C ASP A 403 41.32 -8.71 15.20
N ASP A 404 40.68 -8.80 16.37
CA ASP A 404 40.98 -7.89 17.52
C ASP A 404 41.44 -8.58 18.82
N ASN A 405 41.94 -9.82 18.74
CA ASN A 405 42.66 -10.44 19.88
C ASN A 405 44.17 -10.13 19.81
N ASP A 406 44.52 -8.86 19.63
CA ASP A 406 45.88 -8.38 19.85
C ASP A 406 46.15 -8.30 21.37
N ASP A 407 46.79 -9.36 21.82
CA ASP A 407 47.47 -9.61 23.09
C ASP A 407 48.27 -8.39 23.59
N PHE A 408 47.60 -7.47 24.29
CA PHE A 408 48.26 -6.44 25.10
C PHE A 408 48.76 -7.08 26.41
N THR A 409 49.91 -7.74 26.35
CA THR A 409 50.65 -8.16 27.55
C THR A 409 51.24 -6.94 28.26
N ASP A 410 50.85 -6.78 29.53
CA ASP A 410 51.34 -5.80 30.52
C ASP A 410 52.83 -6.00 30.89
N GLU A 411 53.76 -5.74 29.97
CA GLU A 411 55.20 -5.63 30.30
C GLU A 411 55.83 -4.46 29.52
N ASP A 412 55.77 -3.24 30.08
CA ASP A 412 56.83 -2.21 29.94
C ASP A 412 56.52 -0.98 30.81
N ASP A 413 56.62 -1.19 32.13
CA ASP A 413 56.72 -0.15 33.14
C ASP A 413 58.23 0.14 33.35
N GLU A 414 58.79 1.15 32.67
CA GLU A 414 59.97 1.96 33.08
C GLU A 414 60.56 2.79 31.90
N GLN A 415 59.90 3.90 31.54
CA GLN A 415 60.56 5.08 30.94
C GLN A 415 59.62 6.30 30.85
N LEU A 416 59.25 6.85 32.01
CA LEU A 416 58.44 8.08 32.13
C LEU A 416 59.26 9.24 32.71
N GLU A 417 60.18 9.79 31.92
CA GLU A 417 60.75 11.13 32.18
C GLU A 417 61.00 11.89 30.86
N ASN A 418 59.93 12.16 30.10
CA ASN A 418 59.77 13.34 29.21
C ASN A 418 58.47 13.27 28.39
N GLU A 419 57.36 12.85 29.02
CA GLU A 419 56.06 12.99 28.37
C GLU A 419 55.56 14.43 28.52
N PRO A 420 55.23 15.12 27.40
CA PRO A 420 54.66 16.46 27.45
C PRO A 420 53.33 16.43 28.19
N SER A 421 53.02 17.52 28.91
CA SER A 421 51.81 17.60 29.73
C SER A 421 50.55 17.32 28.89
N LEU A 422 49.49 16.82 29.53
CA LEU A 422 48.19 16.57 28.88
C LEU A 422 47.72 17.78 28.04
N LEU A 423 48.02 19.00 28.51
CA LEU A 423 47.72 20.25 27.81
C LEU A 423 48.60 20.46 26.56
N GLU A 424 49.87 20.06 26.58
CA GLU A 424 50.75 20.05 25.40
C GLU A 424 50.37 18.95 24.41
N ARG A 425 49.89 17.77 24.88
CA ARG A 425 49.33 16.72 24.00
C ARG A 425 48.02 17.18 23.35
N MET A 426 47.15 17.86 24.10
CA MET A 426 45.92 18.45 23.54
C MET A 426 46.21 19.59 22.56
N CYS A 427 47.17 20.48 22.85
CA CYS A 427 47.58 21.53 21.92
C CYS A 427 48.30 20.97 20.68
N ALA A 428 49.10 19.92 20.81
CA ALA A 428 49.74 19.25 19.68
C ALA A 428 48.72 18.52 18.80
N ASN A 429 47.68 17.91 19.39
CA ASN A 429 46.58 17.30 18.65
C ASN A 429 45.71 18.37 17.96
N LEU A 430 45.39 19.49 18.62
CA LEU A 430 44.66 20.60 17.98
C LEU A 430 45.45 21.23 16.83
N VAL A 431 46.78 21.34 16.93
CA VAL A 431 47.62 21.88 15.85
C VAL A 431 47.80 20.86 14.72
N ARG A 432 47.75 19.56 15.02
CA ARG A 432 47.81 18.48 14.02
C ARG A 432 46.48 18.34 13.23
N ASP A 433 45.35 18.58 13.88
CA ASP A 433 44.02 18.63 13.25
C ASP A 433 43.83 19.88 12.38
N VAL A 434 44.51 21.01 12.69
CA VAL A 434 44.37 22.25 11.92
C VAL A 434 45.33 22.33 10.72
N THR A 435 46.37 21.49 10.61
CA THR A 435 47.43 21.68 9.59
C THR A 435 47.77 20.50 8.68
N GLY A 436 47.16 19.31 8.80
CA GLY A 436 47.72 18.14 8.12
C GLY A 436 46.79 17.18 7.38
N ARG A 437 45.50 17.10 7.73
CA ARG A 437 44.49 16.31 7.02
C ARG A 437 43.16 16.93 7.43
N LEU A 438 42.57 17.72 6.54
CA LEU A 438 41.12 17.90 6.59
C LEU A 438 40.57 16.48 6.63
N ASP A 439 39.83 16.12 7.69
CA ASP A 439 39.03 14.92 7.63
C ASP A 439 38.31 14.94 6.28
N PRO A 440 38.37 13.85 5.50
CA PRO A 440 37.62 13.76 4.27
C PRO A 440 36.21 14.22 4.63
N SER A 441 35.85 15.40 4.13
CA SER A 441 34.51 15.96 4.28
C SER A 441 33.53 14.81 4.11
N VAL A 442 32.40 14.77 4.83
CA VAL A 442 31.34 13.78 4.55
C VAL A 442 30.97 13.73 3.06
N TRP A 443 31.36 14.76 2.31
CA TRP A 443 31.22 14.95 0.86
C TRP A 443 32.41 14.51 0.00
N SER A 444 33.57 14.20 0.57
CA SER A 444 34.82 13.91 -0.15
C SER A 444 34.80 12.61 -0.96
N MET A 445 33.90 11.68 -0.64
CA MET A 445 33.60 10.48 -1.42
C MET A 445 32.38 10.67 -2.34
N SER A 446 31.63 11.77 -2.21
CA SER A 446 30.44 12.07 -3.00
C SER A 446 30.80 12.96 -4.19
N TYR A 447 31.20 12.37 -5.31
CA TYR A 447 31.22 13.10 -6.58
C TYR A 447 29.79 13.48 -6.99
N VAL A 448 29.40 14.76 -6.83
CA VAL A 448 28.23 15.31 -7.53
C VAL A 448 28.72 16.04 -8.77
N THR A 449 28.81 15.30 -9.88
CA THR A 449 28.55 15.78 -11.25
C THR A 449 27.95 14.57 -12.02
N ASP A 450 27.26 14.71 -13.14
CA ASP A 450 27.87 15.13 -14.41
C ASP A 450 27.13 16.29 -15.09
N ASP A 451 26.54 17.13 -14.23
CA ASP A 451 25.83 18.41 -14.42
C ASP A 451 24.44 18.31 -15.08
N PRO A 452 23.34 18.62 -14.36
CA PRO A 452 22.57 19.78 -14.80
C PRO A 452 21.91 20.55 -13.64
N LEU A 453 22.26 21.82 -13.47
CA LEU A 453 21.56 22.75 -12.60
C LEU A 453 21.75 24.15 -13.21
N PRO A 454 20.69 24.80 -13.70
CA PRO A 454 19.74 25.41 -12.79
C PRO A 454 18.28 25.26 -13.22
N GLY A 455 17.43 24.71 -12.34
CA GLY A 455 16.02 24.41 -12.62
C GLY A 455 15.72 22.94 -12.91
N ASP A 456 16.73 22.06 -12.82
CA ASP A 456 16.53 20.60 -12.86
C ASP A 456 15.93 20.09 -11.53
N PRO A 457 14.71 19.52 -11.53
CA PRO A 457 14.09 18.94 -10.35
C PRO A 457 14.91 17.81 -9.72
N HIS A 458 15.60 16.99 -10.52
CA HIS A 458 16.39 15.87 -10.00
C HIS A 458 17.66 16.35 -9.31
N GLY A 459 18.36 17.34 -9.86
CA GLY A 459 19.50 17.99 -9.22
C GLY A 459 19.11 18.67 -7.90
N HIS A 460 17.96 19.34 -7.84
CA HIS A 460 17.45 19.91 -6.58
C HIS A 460 17.13 18.82 -5.55
N MET A 461 16.58 17.68 -5.95
CA MET A 461 16.32 16.55 -5.06
C MET A 461 17.62 15.98 -4.48
N ARG A 462 18.63 15.74 -5.31
CA ARG A 462 19.96 15.26 -4.86
C ARG A 462 20.58 16.24 -3.86
N LEU A 463 20.47 17.55 -4.12
CA LEU A 463 20.97 18.57 -3.21
C LEU A 463 20.17 18.59 -1.90
N ALA A 464 18.85 18.40 -1.94
CA ALA A 464 18.02 18.31 -0.74
C ALA A 464 18.45 17.13 0.15
N PHE A 465 18.72 15.96 -0.40
CA PHE A 465 19.27 14.82 0.36
C PHE A 465 20.58 15.19 1.07
N ARG A 466 21.47 15.91 0.39
CA ARG A 466 22.74 16.34 1.00
C ARG A 466 22.56 17.37 2.11
N VAL A 467 21.66 18.33 1.91
CA VAL A 467 21.33 19.30 2.96
C VAL A 467 20.67 18.60 4.15
N ALA A 468 19.84 17.57 3.94
CA ALA A 468 19.23 16.79 5.02
C ALA A 468 20.28 16.05 5.86
N GLU A 469 21.27 15.43 5.21
CA GLU A 469 22.43 14.82 5.89
C GLU A 469 23.21 15.85 6.71
N LEU A 470 23.46 17.06 6.16
CA LEU A 470 24.10 18.16 6.90
C LEU A 470 23.28 18.59 8.12
N VAL A 471 21.97 18.79 7.97
CA VAL A 471 21.09 19.17 9.07
C VAL A 471 21.11 18.11 10.17
N SER A 472 21.08 16.83 9.80
CA SER A 472 21.17 15.71 10.75
C SER A 472 22.50 15.72 11.51
N ALA A 473 23.61 15.96 10.82
CA ALA A 473 24.93 16.09 11.45
C ALA A 473 25.02 17.32 12.37
N LEU A 474 24.47 18.47 11.97
CA LEU A 474 24.44 19.68 12.79
C LEU A 474 23.61 19.48 14.06
N LYS A 475 22.43 18.85 13.95
CA LYS A 475 21.56 18.51 15.09
C LYS A 475 22.25 17.52 16.05
N SER A 476 22.89 16.48 15.51
CA SER A 476 23.64 15.48 16.30
C SER A 476 24.79 16.10 17.10
N ASN A 477 25.45 17.10 16.53
CA ASN A 477 26.53 17.86 17.18
C ASN A 477 26.02 18.99 18.10
N GLN A 478 24.72 19.07 18.38
CA GLN A 478 24.10 20.12 19.22
C GLN A 478 24.41 21.54 18.72
N THR A 479 24.54 21.70 17.40
CA THR A 479 24.74 23.01 16.78
C THR A 479 23.52 23.91 17.02
N SER A 480 23.70 25.22 17.00
CA SER A 480 22.60 26.15 17.29
C SER A 480 21.48 26.02 16.25
N SER A 481 20.21 26.12 16.68
CA SER A 481 19.07 26.10 15.76
C SER A 481 19.16 27.20 14.68
N SER A 482 19.84 28.31 14.98
CA SER A 482 20.08 29.40 14.02
C SER A 482 20.90 28.96 12.82
N ASP A 483 21.90 28.08 13.01
CA ASP A 483 22.76 27.62 11.92
C ASP A 483 22.00 26.66 10.98
N VAL A 484 21.12 25.83 11.56
CA VAL A 484 20.21 24.96 10.80
C VAL A 484 19.22 25.82 10.00
N GLU A 485 18.63 26.84 10.63
CA GLU A 485 17.72 27.78 9.97
C GLU A 485 18.40 28.55 8.83
N ASP A 486 19.64 29.00 9.02
CA ASP A 486 20.41 29.73 8.01
C ASP A 486 20.76 28.84 6.81
N LEU A 487 21.18 27.60 7.04
CA LEU A 487 21.44 26.61 5.99
C LEU A 487 20.17 26.32 5.17
N MET A 488 19.05 26.08 5.87
CA MET A 488 17.75 25.85 5.26
C MET A 488 17.28 27.07 4.46
N GLN A 489 17.47 28.28 4.98
CA GLN A 489 17.14 29.52 4.29
C GLN A 489 18.03 29.75 3.06
N ALA A 490 19.31 29.41 3.11
CA ALA A 490 20.21 29.46 1.97
C ALA A 490 19.76 28.49 0.86
N PHE A 491 19.36 27.27 1.23
CA PHE A 491 18.80 26.28 0.29
C PHE A 491 17.50 26.78 -0.37
N ARG A 492 16.59 27.39 0.41
CA ARG A 492 15.36 28.02 -0.09
C ARG A 492 15.65 29.09 -1.14
N VAL A 493 16.56 30.01 -0.82
CA VAL A 493 16.95 31.12 -1.70
C VAL A 493 17.57 30.58 -2.98
N TYR A 494 18.43 29.56 -2.88
CA TYR A 494 19.01 28.88 -4.03
C TYR A 494 17.93 28.30 -4.95
N ARG A 495 16.96 27.55 -4.41
CA ARG A 495 15.85 26.94 -5.15
C ARG A 495 14.91 27.96 -5.80
N GLN A 496 14.66 29.10 -5.14
CA GLN A 496 13.78 30.13 -5.68
C GLN A 496 14.44 30.95 -6.79
N ALA A 497 15.75 31.20 -6.68
CA ALA A 497 16.51 31.95 -7.68
C ALA A 497 16.58 31.24 -9.03
N THR A 498 16.57 29.90 -9.05
CA THR A 498 16.52 29.11 -10.28
C THR A 498 15.16 29.19 -10.97
N ALA A 499 14.06 29.23 -10.22
CA ALA A 499 12.70 29.32 -10.78
C ALA A 499 12.38 30.68 -11.44
N GLN A 500 13.03 31.77 -11.01
CA GLN A 500 12.71 33.13 -11.46
C GLN A 500 13.63 33.65 -12.59
N GLY A 501 14.60 32.85 -13.06
CA GLY A 501 15.55 33.27 -14.09
C GLY A 501 16.48 34.41 -13.67
N GLU A 502 16.61 34.67 -12.36
CA GLU A 502 17.52 35.66 -11.82
C GLU A 502 18.98 35.18 -11.91
N SER A 503 19.94 36.12 -11.83
CA SER A 503 21.36 35.81 -11.92
C SER A 503 21.82 34.89 -10.77
N LEU A 504 21.84 33.58 -11.07
CA LEU A 504 22.31 32.48 -10.24
C LEU A 504 23.63 32.74 -9.51
N THR A 505 24.47 33.59 -10.09
CA THR A 505 25.80 33.94 -9.59
C THR A 505 25.81 34.45 -8.14
N MET A 506 24.77 35.14 -7.69
CA MET A 506 24.70 35.64 -6.31
C MET A 506 24.14 34.61 -5.33
N SER A 507 23.15 33.81 -5.75
CA SER A 507 22.52 32.80 -4.88
C SER A 507 23.43 31.58 -4.68
N VAL A 508 24.17 31.17 -5.73
CA VAL A 508 25.19 30.10 -5.64
C VAL A 508 26.28 30.47 -4.63
N ARG A 509 26.78 31.72 -4.67
CA ARG A 509 27.82 32.21 -3.75
C ARG A 509 27.38 32.32 -2.29
N ARG A 510 26.08 32.31 -2.03
CA ARG A 510 25.52 32.43 -0.69
C ARG A 510 25.21 31.07 -0.07
N PHE A 511 25.09 30.04 -0.92
CA PHE A 511 24.83 28.66 -0.54
C PHE A 511 26.11 27.83 -0.46
N GLN A 512 27.08 28.07 -1.35
CA GLN A 512 28.48 27.62 -1.19
C GLN A 512 29.16 28.39 -0.06
#